data_AF-A0A8D2JKV7-F1
#
_entry.id   AF-A0A8D2JKV7-F1
#
_cell.length_a   1.000
_cell.length_b   1.000
_cell.length_c   1.000
_cell.angle_alpha   90.00
_cell.angle_beta   90.00
_cell.angle_gamma   90.00
#
_symmetry.space_group_name_H-M   'P 1'
#
loop_
_entity.id
_entity.type
_entity.pdbx_description
1 polymer ?
#
loop_
_entity_poly.entity_id
_entity_poly.type
_entity_poly.pdbx_seq_one_letter_code
_entity_poly.pdbx_strand_id
1 'polypeptide(L)' 'MESDSLVVCDVDPELTEKLKKFRFRKETNNAAIIMKIDKDRQLVVLEEEFQVFEIRSTEDLTEQWLKERLAFFR' A
#
# COMPACT_ATOMS: atom_id res chain seq x y z
N MET A 1 -2.07 -29.43 -17.92
CA MET A 1 -2.64 -28.44 -16.98
C MET A 1 -1.50 -28.07 -16.05
N GLU A 2 -0.82 -26.97 -16.34
CA GLU A 2 0.21 -26.44 -15.43
C GLU A 2 -0.51 -25.78 -14.24
N SER A 3 -0.22 -26.25 -13.04
CA SER A 3 -0.64 -25.61 -11.81
C SER A 3 0.21 -24.36 -11.62
N ASP A 4 -0.39 -23.19 -11.75
CA ASP A 4 0.27 -21.93 -11.40
C ASP A 4 0.60 -22.01 -9.89
N SER A 5 1.89 -22.18 -9.56
CA SER A 5 2.33 -22.23 -8.16
C SER A 5 2.22 -20.81 -7.59
N LEU A 6 1.20 -20.57 -6.79
CA LEU A 6 0.96 -19.26 -6.18
C LEU A 6 2.11 -18.96 -5.20
N VAL A 7 3.03 -18.07 -5.59
CA VAL A 7 4.12 -17.62 -4.73
C VAL A 7 3.55 -16.60 -3.75
N VAL A 8 3.39 -17.00 -2.49
CA VAL A 8 2.96 -16.12 -1.41
C VAL A 8 4.21 -15.45 -0.83
N CYS A 9 4.26 -14.12 -0.86
CA CYS A 9 5.32 -13.35 -0.21
C CYS A 9 5.03 -13.20 1.29
N ASP A 10 6.07 -13.21 2.12
CA ASP A 10 5.94 -12.86 3.53
C ASP A 10 5.74 -11.34 3.70
N VAL A 11 5.29 -10.90 4.86
CA VAL A 11 5.09 -9.47 5.16
C VAL A 11 6.21 -8.98 6.07
N ASP A 12 6.82 -7.83 5.73
CA ASP A 12 7.85 -7.24 6.56
C ASP A 12 7.31 -6.95 7.98
N PRO A 13 8.04 -7.33 9.06
CA PRO A 13 7.63 -7.02 10.43
C PRO A 13 7.36 -5.54 10.67
N GLU A 14 8.16 -4.64 10.08
CA GLU A 14 7.97 -3.20 10.21
C GLU A 14 6.67 -2.74 9.54
N LEU A 15 6.36 -3.30 8.37
CA LEU A 15 5.08 -3.08 7.69
C LEU A 15 3.92 -3.57 8.55
N THR A 16 4.06 -4.73 9.20
CA THR A 16 3.03 -5.29 10.10
C THR A 16 2.73 -4.35 11.27
N GLU A 17 3.75 -3.75 11.88
CA GLU A 17 3.58 -2.77 12.94
C GLU A 17 2.88 -1.49 12.46
N LYS A 18 3.25 -1.00 11.27
CA LYS A 18 2.61 0.17 10.66
C LYS A 18 1.15 -0.09 10.31
N LEU A 19 0.83 -1.25 9.73
CA LEU A 19 -0.55 -1.65 9.45
C LEU A 19 -1.38 -1.73 10.73
N LYS A 20 -0.79 -2.22 11.84
CA LYS A 20 -1.46 -2.23 13.15
C LYS A 20 -1.76 -0.81 13.62
N LYS A 21 -0.78 0.10 13.59
CA LYS A 21 -0.99 1.51 13.95
C LYS A 21 -2.03 2.17 13.06
N PHE A 22 -1.99 1.93 11.75
CA PHE A 22 -2.93 2.47 10.77
C PHE A 22 -4.36 1.98 11.02
N ARG A 23 -4.55 0.69 11.31
CA ARG A 23 -5.85 0.10 11.64
C ARG A 23 -6.48 0.72 12.89
N PHE A 24 -5.66 1.06 13.88
CA PHE A 24 -6.11 1.62 15.15
C PHE A 24 -5.90 3.14 15.25
N ARG A 25 -5.66 3.81 14.12
CA ARG A 25 -5.50 5.26 14.02
C ARG A 25 -6.77 5.98 14.50
N LYS A 26 -6.63 7.10 15.21
CA LYS A 26 -7.76 7.87 15.79
C LYS A 26 -8.05 9.18 15.04
N GLU A 27 -7.15 9.57 14.17
CA GLU A 27 -7.21 10.77 13.34
C GLU A 27 -8.33 10.62 12.28
N THR A 28 -9.06 11.71 12.03
CA THR A 28 -10.24 11.73 11.15
C THR A 28 -9.92 12.14 9.71
N ASN A 29 -8.64 12.30 9.38
CA ASN A 29 -8.19 12.60 8.02
C ASN A 29 -8.15 11.34 7.15
N ASN A 30 -8.16 11.51 5.84
CA ASN A 30 -7.87 10.42 4.92
C ASN A 30 -6.36 10.17 4.90
N ALA A 31 -5.97 8.89 4.92
CA ALA A 31 -4.58 8.47 4.85
C ALA A 31 -4.50 7.19 4.01
N ALA A 32 -3.32 6.89 3.49
CA ALA A 32 -3.08 5.64 2.80
C ALA A 32 -1.68 5.11 3.08
N ILE A 33 -1.55 3.80 2.88
CA ILE A 33 -0.28 3.08 2.92
C ILE A 33 -0.08 2.45 1.53
N ILE A 34 1.05 2.76 0.90
CA ILE A 34 1.50 2.10 -0.32
C ILE A 34 2.46 0.98 0.08
N MET A 35 2.18 -0.21 -0.42
CA MET A 35 3.01 -1.40 -0.23
C MET A 35 3.56 -1.84 -1.57
N LYS A 36 4.78 -2.40 -1.58
CA LYS A 36 5.36 -3.03 -2.76
C LYS A 36 5.89 -4.42 -2.43
N ILE A 37 6.01 -5.24 -3.47
CA ILE A 37 6.65 -6.54 -3.38
C ILE A 37 8.12 -6.37 -3.73
N ASP A 38 8.99 -6.62 -2.76
CA ASP A 38 10.40 -6.85 -2.99
C ASP A 38 10.57 -8.27 -3.58
N LYS A 39 10.85 -8.35 -4.88
CA LYS A 39 10.93 -9.63 -5.61
C LYS A 39 12.17 -10.44 -5.22
N ASP A 40 13.26 -9.77 -4.85
CA ASP A 40 14.52 -10.43 -4.48
C ASP A 40 14.39 -11.09 -3.10
N ARG A 41 13.65 -10.43 -2.20
CA ARG A 41 13.41 -10.91 -0.84
C ARG A 41 12.09 -11.68 -0.68
N GLN A 42 11.25 -11.73 -1.72
CA GLN A 42 9.89 -12.26 -1.67
C GLN A 42 9.08 -11.71 -0.47
N LEU A 43 9.20 -10.40 -0.24
CA LEU A 43 8.67 -9.74 0.95
C LEU A 43 7.80 -8.54 0.56
N VAL A 44 6.63 -8.41 1.17
CA VAL A 44 5.82 -7.19 1.07
C VAL A 44 6.39 -6.18 2.04
N VAL A 45 6.87 -5.05 1.50
CA VAL A 45 7.49 -3.97 2.26
C VAL A 45 6.68 -2.69 2.13
N LEU A 46 6.81 -1.81 3.13
CA LEU A 46 6.28 -0.45 3.02
C LEU A 46 7.04 0.30 1.94
N GLU A 47 6.32 0.97 1.05
CA GLU A 47 6.91 1.95 0.15
C GLU A 47 6.73 3.36 0.71
N GLU A 48 5.49 3.75 0.98
CA GLU A 48 5.19 5.11 1.47
C GLU A 48 3.94 5.15 2.34
N GLU A 49 3.92 6.10 3.28
CA GLU A 49 2.81 6.37 4.18
C GLU A 49 2.39 7.83 4.05
N PHE A 50 1.13 8.06 3.71
CA PHE A 50 0.59 9.41 3.54
C PHE A 50 -0.41 9.73 4.63
N GLN A 51 -0.15 10.78 5.40
CA GLN A 51 -1.01 11.23 6.50
C GLN A 51 -2.13 12.18 6.05
N VAL A 52 -2.03 12.73 4.84
CA VAL A 52 -3.06 13.58 4.22
C VAL A 52 -3.21 13.13 2.78
N PHE A 53 -4.18 12.24 2.56
CA PHE A 53 -4.63 11.94 1.21
C PHE A 53 -5.62 13.05 0.83
N GLU A 54 -5.24 13.93 -0.10
CA GLU A 54 -6.08 15.04 -0.62
C GLU A 54 -7.25 14.53 -1.48
N ILE A 55 -7.98 13.55 -0.97
CA ILE A 55 -9.23 13.08 -1.53
C ILE A 55 -10.31 13.50 -0.54
N ARG A 56 -11.32 14.23 -1.02
CA ARG A 56 -12.41 14.71 -0.17
C ARG A 56 -13.49 13.64 -0.04
N SER A 57 -13.56 12.71 -0.99
CA SER A 57 -14.40 11.51 -0.95
C SER A 57 -13.68 10.31 -1.54
N THR A 58 -14.23 9.11 -1.33
CA THR A 58 -13.74 7.88 -1.97
C THR A 58 -13.95 7.86 -3.48
N GLU A 59 -14.73 8.78 -4.04
CA GLU A 59 -14.96 8.90 -5.49
C GLU A 59 -13.73 9.51 -6.18
N ASP A 60 -12.95 10.30 -5.45
CA ASP A 60 -11.69 10.88 -5.94
C ASP A 60 -10.58 9.82 -6.08
N LEU A 61 -10.73 8.64 -5.45
CA LEU A 61 -9.82 7.47 -5.57
C LEU A 61 -10.03 6.72 -6.89
N THR A 62 -9.85 7.41 -8.02
CA THR A 62 -9.95 6.79 -9.35
C THR A 62 -8.64 6.13 -9.77
N GLU A 63 -8.71 5.18 -10.71
CA GLU A 63 -7.50 4.57 -11.30
C GLU A 63 -6.60 5.62 -11.99
N GLN A 64 -7.20 6.64 -12.62
CA GLN A 64 -6.47 7.73 -13.22
C GLN A 64 -5.72 8.55 -12.16
N TRP A 65 -6.39 8.89 -11.06
CA TRP A 65 -5.78 9.60 -9.93
C TRP A 65 -4.61 8.79 -9.33
N LEU A 66 -4.80 7.48 -9.17
CA LEU A 66 -3.73 6.57 -8.72
C LEU A 66 -2.57 6.58 -9.71
N LYS A 67 -2.82 6.45 -11.01
CA LYS A 67 -1.78 6.49 -12.04
C LYS A 67 -1.01 7.80 -12.05
N GLU A 68 -1.67 8.94 -11.86
CA GLU A 68 -1.01 10.26 -11.81
C GLU A 68 -0.15 10.43 -10.56
N ARG A 69 -0.65 10.03 -9.38
CA ARG A 69 0.10 10.11 -8.13
C ARG A 69 1.22 9.09 -8.03
N LEU A 70 1.03 7.91 -8.64
CA LEU A 70 2.03 6.86 -8.69
C LEU A 70 2.95 6.95 -9.91
N ALA A 71 2.75 7.91 -10.82
CA ALA A 71 3.57 8.08 -12.03
C ALA A 71 5.05 8.34 -11.73
N PHE A 72 5.36 8.81 -10.51
CA PHE A 72 6.72 9.04 -10.03
C PHE A 72 7.48 7.73 -9.76
N PHE A 73 6.79 6.61 -9.51
CA PHE A 73 7.37 5.31 -9.23
C PHE A 73 7.49 4.49 -10.51
N ARG A 74 8.53 4.77 -11.33
CA ARG A 74 8.94 3.91 -12.45
C ARG A 74 9.95 2.86 -12.04
#